data_AF-A0A9D6YEY9-F1
#
_entry.id   AF-A0A9D6YEY9-F1
#
_cell.length_a   1.000
_cell.length_b   1.000
_cell.length_c   1.000
_cell.angle_alpha   90.00
_cell.angle_beta   90.00
_cell.angle_gamma   90.00
#
_symmetry.space_group_name_H-M   'P 1'
#
loop_
_entity.id
_entity.type
_entity.pdbx_description
1 polymer ?
#
loop_
_entity_poly.entity_id
_entity_poly.type
_entity_poly.pdbx_seq_one_letter_code
_entity_poly.pdbx_strand_id
1 'polypeptide(L)'
;MVACAILALCVAGAGMACAAGVPVPPPPEGNELIPLDSVVSFAARGRTHAEVAKHLGQPNYRLSPDLWVYWECESNVRADAVRGFNAMIVRFTNGRVSGIRLAPRPDLEALIAQLEATKRAAAERKSPVSVAAEAPSNAGMRSAH
;
A
#
# COMPACT_ATOMS: atom_id res chain seq x y z
N MET A 1 -14.61 37.65 36.69
CA MET A 1 -14.72 36.23 36.28
C MET A 1 -14.06 36.08 34.93
N VAL A 2 -12.81 35.64 34.88
CA VAL A 2 -12.03 35.47 33.64
C VAL A 2 -11.54 34.03 33.63
N ALA A 3 -12.15 33.20 32.80
CA ALA A 3 -11.73 31.82 32.59
C ALA A 3 -10.72 31.80 31.43
N CYS A 4 -9.43 31.72 31.81
CA CYS A 4 -8.32 31.55 30.89
C CYS A 4 -8.11 30.03 30.68
N ALA A 5 -8.72 29.47 29.63
CA ALA A 5 -8.54 28.07 29.28
C ALA A 5 -7.30 27.94 28.38
N ILE A 6 -6.19 27.49 28.97
CA ILE A 6 -4.94 27.20 28.28
C ILE A 6 -5.11 25.88 27.52
N LEU A 7 -5.08 25.97 26.18
CA LEU A 7 -4.85 24.84 25.29
C LEU A 7 -3.46 24.24 25.59
N ALA A 8 -3.42 23.02 26.12
CA ALA A 8 -2.19 22.25 26.24
C ALA A 8 -2.03 21.35 25.01
N LEU A 9 -0.89 21.57 24.35
CA LEU A 9 -0.36 20.95 23.14
C LEU A 9 -0.46 19.42 23.09
N CYS A 10 -0.75 18.94 21.89
CA CYS A 10 -0.58 17.58 21.40
C CYS A 10 0.83 17.04 21.68
N VAL A 11 0.94 15.97 22.47
CA VAL A 11 2.13 15.13 22.46
C VAL A 11 1.94 14.08 21.35
N ALA A 12 2.78 14.22 20.33
CA ALA A 12 2.92 13.30 19.22
C ALA A 12 3.37 11.92 19.72
N GLY A 13 2.42 11.00 19.84
CA GLY A 13 2.68 9.57 20.01
C GLY A 13 2.42 8.84 18.70
N ALA A 14 3.25 9.06 17.69
CA ALA A 14 3.26 8.24 16.48
C ALA A 14 3.90 6.88 16.82
N GLY A 15 3.13 6.02 17.48
CA GLY A 15 3.41 4.59 17.57
C GLY A 15 3.39 4.01 16.16
N MET A 16 4.57 3.89 15.57
CA MET A 16 4.79 3.20 14.30
C MET A 16 4.55 1.71 14.55
N ALA A 17 3.28 1.31 14.46
CA ALA A 17 2.91 -0.09 14.33
C ALA A 17 3.43 -0.56 12.96
N CYS A 18 4.63 -1.13 12.97
CA CYS A 18 5.10 -1.99 11.90
C CYS A 18 4.07 -3.11 11.76
N ALA A 19 3.19 -2.97 10.78
CA ALA A 19 2.21 -3.97 10.43
C ALA A 19 2.97 -5.23 10.03
N ALA A 20 3.05 -6.18 10.98
CA ALA A 20 3.34 -7.57 10.72
C ALA A 20 2.48 -8.00 9.53
N GLY A 21 3.09 -8.68 8.56
CA GLY A 21 2.51 -9.03 7.28
C GLY A 21 1.05 -9.43 7.44
N VAL A 22 0.15 -8.53 7.02
CA VAL A 22 -1.28 -8.79 7.04
C VAL A 22 -1.46 -9.94 6.06
N PRO A 23 -1.87 -11.14 6.51
CA PRO A 23 -2.25 -12.19 5.58
C PRO A 23 -3.30 -11.59 4.67
N VAL A 24 -3.03 -11.59 3.35
CA VAL A 24 -3.96 -11.19 2.29
C VAL A 24 -5.30 -11.82 2.65
N PRO A 25 -6.27 -11.05 3.18
CA PRO A 25 -7.54 -11.64 3.54
C PRO A 25 -8.16 -12.15 2.23
N PRO A 26 -8.79 -13.35 2.24
CA PRO A 26 -9.60 -13.75 1.10
C PRO A 26 -10.58 -12.61 0.80
N PRO A 27 -10.86 -12.33 -0.48
CA PRO A 27 -11.74 -11.23 -0.86
C PRO A 27 -13.07 -11.35 -0.10
N PRO A 28 -13.67 -10.23 0.34
CA PRO A 28 -14.98 -10.28 0.98
C PRO A 28 -15.98 -10.90 0.00
N GLU A 29 -16.50 -12.07 0.34
CA GLU A 29 -17.55 -12.75 -0.43
C GLU A 29 -18.84 -11.92 -0.27
N GLY A 30 -19.10 -11.03 -1.22
CA GLY A 30 -20.26 -10.14 -1.18
C GLY A 30 -20.08 -8.78 -1.84
N ASN A 31 -19.00 -8.56 -2.60
CA ASN A 31 -18.83 -7.30 -3.31
C ASN A 31 -19.80 -7.22 -4.49
N GLU A 32 -20.56 -6.13 -4.52
CA GLU A 32 -21.43 -5.76 -5.64
C GLU A 32 -20.59 -5.68 -6.91
N LEU A 33 -20.93 -6.50 -7.91
CA LEU A 33 -20.22 -6.58 -9.19
C LEU A 33 -20.27 -5.21 -9.88
N ILE A 34 -19.13 -4.58 -10.10
CA ILE A 34 -19.07 -3.26 -10.71
C ILE A 34 -18.97 -3.42 -12.24
N PRO A 35 -19.94 -2.91 -13.02
CA PRO A 35 -19.89 -3.00 -14.48
C PRO A 35 -18.71 -2.24 -15.06
N LEU A 36 -17.92 -2.88 -15.91
CA LEU A 36 -16.71 -2.29 -16.48
C LEU A 36 -16.96 -0.97 -17.26
N ASP A 37 -18.07 -0.82 -17.97
CA ASP A 37 -18.43 0.43 -18.67
C ASP A 37 -18.60 1.61 -17.71
N SER A 38 -19.19 1.35 -16.54
CA SER A 38 -19.31 2.30 -15.45
C SER A 38 -17.92 2.61 -14.87
N VAL A 39 -17.09 1.60 -14.70
CA VAL A 39 -15.76 1.72 -14.12
C VAL A 39 -14.83 2.60 -14.97
N VAL A 40 -14.78 2.37 -16.30
CA VAL A 40 -13.97 3.18 -17.22
C VAL A 40 -14.42 4.64 -17.22
N SER A 41 -15.73 4.87 -17.07
CA SER A 41 -16.30 6.21 -16.99
C SER A 41 -15.96 6.91 -15.67
N PHE A 42 -15.97 6.19 -14.54
CA PHE A 42 -15.71 6.75 -13.21
C PHE A 42 -14.21 6.90 -12.89
N ALA A 43 -13.36 6.05 -13.46
CA ALA A 43 -11.90 6.16 -13.37
C ALA A 43 -11.28 6.89 -14.59
N ALA A 44 -12.07 7.68 -15.32
CA ALA A 44 -11.57 8.43 -16.47
C ALA A 44 -10.34 9.30 -16.11
N ARG A 45 -9.45 9.50 -17.09
CA ARG A 45 -8.23 10.30 -16.91
C ARG A 45 -8.54 11.69 -16.34
N GLY A 46 -7.72 12.13 -15.40
CA GLY A 46 -7.84 13.44 -14.75
C GLY A 46 -8.66 13.46 -13.46
N ARG A 47 -9.43 12.39 -13.16
CA ARG A 47 -10.17 12.26 -11.89
C ARG A 47 -9.23 12.15 -10.71
N THR A 48 -9.63 12.72 -9.58
CA THR A 48 -8.87 12.67 -8.33
C THR A 48 -9.11 11.37 -7.56
N HIS A 49 -8.25 11.04 -6.61
CA HIS A 49 -8.45 9.91 -5.70
C HIS A 49 -9.83 9.93 -5.01
N ALA A 50 -10.29 11.11 -4.57
CA ALA A 50 -11.57 11.25 -3.89
C ALA A 50 -12.75 10.97 -4.80
N GLU A 51 -12.70 11.43 -6.06
CA GLU A 51 -13.75 11.15 -7.05
C GLU A 51 -13.79 9.65 -7.39
N VAL A 52 -12.63 9.03 -7.61
CA VAL A 52 -12.55 7.59 -7.88
C VAL A 52 -13.11 6.80 -6.70
N ALA A 53 -12.72 7.15 -5.46
CA ALA A 53 -13.21 6.49 -4.26
C ALA A 53 -14.71 6.71 -4.01
N LYS A 54 -15.26 7.85 -4.42
CA LYS A 54 -16.70 8.15 -4.30
C LYS A 54 -17.53 7.22 -5.18
N HIS A 55 -17.04 6.88 -6.36
CA HIS A 55 -17.78 6.08 -7.34
C HIS A 55 -17.50 4.59 -7.25
N LEU A 56 -16.25 4.21 -6.99
CA LEU A 56 -15.81 2.81 -6.97
C LEU A 56 -15.60 2.27 -5.55
N GLY A 57 -15.80 3.10 -4.53
CA GLY A 57 -15.48 2.75 -3.15
C GLY A 57 -13.98 2.73 -2.88
N GLN A 58 -13.62 2.17 -1.73
CA GLN A 58 -12.22 2.00 -1.34
C GLN A 58 -11.56 0.92 -2.20
N PRO A 59 -10.30 1.12 -2.62
CA PRO A 59 -9.57 0.08 -3.35
C PRO A 59 -9.35 -1.14 -2.45
N ASN A 60 -9.44 -2.34 -3.02
CA ASN A 60 -9.13 -3.57 -2.30
C ASN A 60 -7.66 -3.60 -1.87
N TYR A 61 -6.75 -3.11 -2.73
CA TYR A 61 -5.32 -2.98 -2.42
C TYR A 61 -4.76 -1.64 -2.84
N ARG A 62 -3.90 -1.07 -2.00
CA ARG A 62 -3.06 0.11 -2.31
C ARG A 62 -1.61 -0.30 -2.34
N LEU A 63 -1.07 -0.50 -3.54
CA LEU A 63 0.35 -0.87 -3.71
C LEU A 63 1.27 0.32 -3.45
N SER A 64 0.78 1.53 -3.77
CA SER A 64 1.42 2.81 -3.47
C SER A 64 0.34 3.92 -3.36
N PRO A 65 0.70 5.15 -2.90
CA PRO A 65 -0.22 6.28 -2.92
C PRO A 65 -0.81 6.56 -4.32
N ASP A 66 -0.04 6.26 -5.36
CA ASP A 66 -0.39 6.51 -6.75
C ASP A 66 -0.87 5.27 -7.51
N LEU A 67 -1.03 4.12 -6.86
CA LEU A 67 -1.40 2.88 -7.55
C LEU A 67 -2.37 2.04 -6.73
N TRP A 68 -3.61 2.01 -7.20
CA TRP A 68 -4.74 1.36 -6.54
C TRP A 68 -5.21 0.18 -7.37
N VAL A 69 -5.69 -0.85 -6.68
CA VAL A 69 -6.17 -2.09 -7.27
C VAL A 69 -7.58 -2.37 -6.78
N TYR A 70 -8.45 -2.65 -7.73
CA TYR A 70 -9.83 -3.06 -7.52
C TYR A 70 -10.01 -4.47 -8.10
N TRP A 71 -10.59 -5.38 -7.32
CA TRP A 71 -10.93 -6.74 -7.77
C TRP A 71 -12.38 -6.81 -8.22
N GLU A 72 -12.74 -7.90 -8.89
CA GLU A 72 -14.13 -8.24 -9.25
C GLU A 72 -14.79 -7.20 -10.16
N CYS A 73 -13.97 -6.56 -10.99
CA CYS A 73 -14.46 -5.72 -12.07
C CYS A 73 -14.91 -6.63 -13.21
N GLU A 74 -16.22 -6.89 -13.33
CA GLU A 74 -16.76 -7.66 -14.44
C GLU A 74 -17.16 -6.76 -15.60
N SER A 75 -16.67 -7.14 -16.78
CA SER A 75 -17.09 -6.59 -18.05
C SER A 75 -18.46 -7.10 -18.42
N ASN A 76 -19.48 -6.23 -18.36
CA ASN A 76 -20.77 -6.48 -19.00
C ASN A 76 -20.66 -6.56 -20.54
N VAL A 77 -19.49 -6.22 -21.11
CA VAL A 77 -19.22 -6.43 -22.52
C VAL A 77 -19.12 -7.94 -22.76
N ARG A 78 -20.15 -8.49 -23.41
CA ARG A 78 -20.27 -9.88 -23.95
C ARG A 78 -19.19 -10.25 -24.99
N ALA A 79 -18.06 -9.57 -25.00
CA ALA A 79 -16.94 -9.92 -25.86
C ALA A 79 -16.15 -11.03 -25.14
N ASP A 80 -16.09 -12.21 -25.75
CA ASP A 80 -15.27 -13.33 -25.28
C ASP A 80 -13.79 -12.95 -25.07
N ALA A 81 -13.35 -11.81 -25.62
CA ALA A 81 -12.04 -11.21 -25.43
C ALA A 81 -11.76 -10.67 -24.00
N VAL A 82 -12.79 -10.45 -23.16
CA VAL A 82 -12.61 -9.88 -21.80
C VAL A 82 -12.83 -10.90 -20.69
N ARG A 83 -13.17 -12.16 -21.02
CA ARG A 83 -13.28 -13.24 -20.03
C ARG A 83 -11.91 -13.46 -19.37
N GLY A 84 -11.83 -13.16 -18.07
CA GLY A 84 -10.64 -13.41 -17.25
C GLY A 84 -9.92 -12.16 -16.73
N PHE A 85 -10.28 -10.96 -17.17
CA PHE A 85 -9.76 -9.71 -16.59
C PHE A 85 -10.59 -9.30 -15.38
N ASN A 86 -10.28 -9.88 -14.23
CA ASN A 86 -11.07 -9.70 -13.00
C ASN A 86 -10.44 -8.66 -12.06
N ALA A 87 -9.43 -7.92 -12.53
CA ALA A 87 -8.72 -6.92 -11.75
C ALA A 87 -8.51 -5.65 -12.55
N MET A 88 -8.73 -4.52 -11.90
CA MET A 88 -8.43 -3.20 -12.44
C MET A 88 -7.35 -2.51 -11.59
N ILE A 89 -6.34 -1.99 -12.29
CA ILE A 89 -5.28 -1.18 -11.72
C ILE A 89 -5.51 0.26 -12.16
N VAL A 90 -5.61 1.18 -11.19
CA VAL A 90 -5.72 2.61 -11.42
C VAL A 90 -4.41 3.28 -11.01
N ARG A 91 -3.76 3.94 -11.96
CA ARG A 91 -2.54 4.71 -11.74
C ARG A 91 -2.88 6.19 -11.65
N PHE A 92 -2.30 6.85 -10.64
CA PHE A 92 -2.38 8.27 -10.43
C PHE A 92 -1.04 8.95 -10.71
N THR A 93 -1.08 10.22 -11.05
CA THR A 93 0.08 11.09 -11.20
C THR A 93 -0.36 12.49 -10.80
N ASN A 94 0.34 13.11 -9.85
CA ASN A 94 -0.05 14.39 -9.26
C ASN A 94 -1.49 14.37 -8.70
N GLY A 95 -1.88 13.29 -8.01
CA GLY A 95 -3.20 13.15 -7.40
C GLY A 95 -4.35 12.89 -8.37
N ARG A 96 -4.06 12.63 -9.66
CA ARG A 96 -5.08 12.44 -10.71
C ARG A 96 -4.84 11.16 -11.50
N VAL A 97 -5.90 10.50 -11.96
CA VAL A 97 -5.81 9.29 -12.77
C VAL A 97 -5.06 9.60 -14.07
N SER A 98 -3.93 8.91 -14.27
CA SER A 98 -3.13 8.98 -15.49
C SER A 98 -3.37 7.78 -16.41
N GLY A 99 -3.76 6.63 -15.84
CA GLY A 99 -4.09 5.45 -16.62
C GLY A 99 -4.83 4.39 -15.84
N ILE A 100 -5.54 3.54 -16.58
CA ILE A 100 -6.20 2.35 -16.09
C ILE A 100 -5.64 1.16 -16.86
N ARG A 101 -5.42 0.04 -16.19
CA ARG A 101 -5.06 -1.23 -16.82
C ARG A 101 -5.90 -2.34 -16.24
N LEU A 102 -6.45 -3.18 -17.10
CA LEU A 102 -7.11 -4.42 -16.71
C LEU A 102 -6.08 -5.55 -16.74
N ALA A 103 -6.13 -6.41 -15.74
CA ALA A 103 -5.23 -7.54 -15.60
C ALA A 103 -6.01 -8.79 -15.15
N PRO A 104 -5.58 -9.99 -15.55
CA PRO A 104 -6.06 -11.22 -14.93
C PRO A 104 -5.67 -11.25 -13.46
N ARG A 105 -6.57 -11.78 -12.63
CA ARG A 105 -6.32 -11.95 -11.19
C ARG A 105 -5.02 -12.71 -10.86
N PRO A 106 -4.72 -13.88 -11.47
CA PRO A 106 -3.51 -14.64 -11.09
C PRO A 106 -2.21 -13.87 -11.36
N ASP A 107 -2.15 -13.11 -12.46
CA ASP A 107 -0.98 -12.30 -12.80
C ASP A 107 -0.74 -11.19 -11.78
N LEU A 108 -1.84 -10.57 -11.31
CA LEU A 108 -1.75 -9.49 -10.34
C LEU A 108 -1.44 -10.02 -8.93
N GLU A 109 -1.99 -11.16 -8.54
CA GLU A 109 -1.63 -11.84 -7.28
C GLU A 109 -0.14 -12.22 -7.26
N ALA A 110 0.39 -12.77 -8.37
CA ALA A 110 1.81 -13.09 -8.49
C ALA A 110 2.70 -11.85 -8.37
N LEU A 111 2.30 -10.73 -9.01
CA LEU A 111 3.03 -9.47 -8.92
C LEU A 111 3.02 -8.89 -7.49
N ILE A 112 1.86 -8.93 -6.81
CA ILE A 112 1.73 -8.46 -5.43
C ILE A 112 2.64 -9.29 -4.52
N ALA A 113 2.61 -10.62 -4.63
CA ALA A 113 3.46 -11.51 -3.86
C ALA A 113 4.96 -11.22 -4.08
N GLN A 114 5.37 -10.95 -5.33
CA GLN A 114 6.76 -10.60 -5.65
C GLN A 114 7.18 -9.25 -5.05
N LEU A 115 6.31 -8.24 -5.10
CA LEU A 115 6.56 -6.93 -4.50
C LEU A 115 6.68 -7.03 -2.97
N GLU A 116 5.84 -7.84 -2.33
CA GLU A 116 5.93 -8.08 -0.89
C GLU A 116 7.22 -8.81 -0.51
N ALA A 117 7.59 -9.86 -1.24
CA ALA A 117 8.85 -10.58 -1.02
C ALA A 117 10.05 -9.64 -1.13
N THR A 118 10.06 -8.77 -2.14
CA THR A 118 11.13 -7.77 -2.34
C THR A 118 11.18 -6.76 -1.20
N LYS A 119 10.02 -6.28 -0.72
CA LYS A 119 9.94 -5.37 0.43
C LYS A 119 10.48 -6.01 1.71
N ARG A 120 10.15 -7.29 1.96
CA ARG A 120 10.68 -8.04 3.11
C ARG A 120 12.19 -8.20 3.04
N ALA A 121 12.72 -8.64 1.90
CA ALA A 121 14.16 -8.77 1.70
C ALA A 121 14.91 -7.43 1.84
N ALA A 122 14.29 -6.31 1.42
CA ALA A 122 14.86 -4.97 1.61
C ALA A 122 14.84 -4.51 3.08
N ALA A 123 13.81 -4.89 3.85
CA ALA A 123 13.71 -4.58 5.27
C ALA A 123 14.77 -5.31 6.09
N GLU A 124 15.05 -6.58 5.78
CA GLU A 124 16.07 -7.39 6.45
C GLU A 124 17.48 -6.82 6.28
N ARG A 125 17.79 -6.22 5.13
CA ARG A 125 19.09 -5.56 4.87
C ARG A 125 19.28 -4.26 5.64
N LYS A 126 18.20 -3.66 6.16
CA LYS A 126 18.25 -2.38 6.87
C LYS A 126 18.28 -2.52 8.39
N SER A 127 18.24 -3.75 8.91
CA SER A 127 18.59 -4.00 10.30
C SER A 127 20.08 -3.71 10.49
N PRO A 128 20.44 -2.68 11.28
CA PRO A 128 21.84 -2.43 11.57
C PRO A 128 22.35 -3.66 12.30
N VAL A 129 23.30 -4.33 11.66
CA VAL A 129 24.32 -5.08 12.36
C VAL A 129 24.92 -4.09 13.36
N SER A 130 24.40 -4.10 14.59
CA SER A 130 25.07 -3.60 15.77
C SER A 130 26.32 -4.45 15.92
N VAL A 131 27.36 -4.15 15.13
CA VAL A 131 28.71 -4.49 15.53
C VAL A 131 28.93 -3.64 16.76
N ALA A 132 28.73 -4.25 17.92
CA ALA A 132 29.29 -3.78 19.15
C ALA A 132 30.77 -3.52 18.85
N ALA A 133 31.13 -2.24 18.77
CA ALA A 133 32.51 -1.80 18.81
C ALA A 133 33.00 -2.14 20.22
N GLU A 134 33.38 -3.40 20.42
CA GLU A 134 34.12 -3.85 21.58
C GLU A 134 35.47 -3.13 21.52
N ALA A 135 35.55 -2.03 22.26
CA ALA A 135 36.79 -1.30 22.45
C ALA A 135 37.79 -2.27 23.11
N PRO A 136 38.98 -2.52 22.53
CA PRO A 136 40.02 -3.24 23.24
C PRO A 136 40.50 -2.35 24.38
N SER A 137 39.94 -2.59 25.57
CA SER A 137 40.43 -2.08 26.84
C SER A 137 41.81 -2.70 27.08
N ASN A 138 42.84 -2.06 26.55
CA ASN A 138 44.22 -2.47 26.76
C ASN A 138 44.65 -2.02 28.16
N ALA A 139 44.21 -2.77 29.16
CA ALA A 139 44.75 -2.77 30.50
C ALA A 139 46.17 -3.39 30.47
N GLY A 140 47.13 -2.60 30.00
CA GLY A 140 48.55 -2.96 29.93
C GLY A 140 49.33 -2.34 31.08
N MET A 141 49.07 -2.82 32.30
CA MET A 141 49.86 -2.57 33.49
C MET A 141 51.25 -3.20 33.32
N ARG A 142 52.33 -2.42 33.28
CA ARG A 142 53.70 -2.92 33.54
C ARG A 142 54.49 -1.95 34.42
N SER A 143 54.76 -2.46 35.61
CA SER A 143 55.58 -1.94 36.70
C SER A 143 57.07 -1.78 36.36
N ALA A 144 57.75 -1.09 37.29
CA ALA A 144 59.19 -1.08 37.58
C ALA A 144 60.04 -0.29 36.56
N HIS A 145 60.92 0.62 36.98
CA HIS A 145 61.82 0.60 38.13
C HIS A 145 62.14 2.02 38.59
#